data_AF-A0A2I1ILS7-F1
#
_entry.id   AF-A0A2I1ILS7-F1
#
_cell.length_a   1.000
_cell.length_b   1.000
_cell.length_c   1.000
_cell.angle_alpha   90.00
_cell.angle_beta   90.00
_cell.angle_gamma   90.00
#
_symmetry.space_group_name_H-M   'P 1'
#
loop_
_entity.id
_entity.type
_entity.pdbx_description
1 polymer ?
#
loop_
_entity_poly.entity_id
_entity_poly.type
_entity_poly.pdbx_seq_one_letter_code
_entity_poly.pdbx_strand_id
1 'polypeptide(L)' 'MSENLPPVEELSYEQARDQLVATVRQLEGGQVPLEDALKMWERGEELAKHCQAFLDSAKQRLDAAAPKQD' A
#
# COMPACT_ATOMS: atom_id res chain seq x y z
N MET A 1 18.23 9.06 -9.12
CA MET A 1 18.27 9.65 -7.77
C MET A 1 17.87 8.55 -6.82
N SER A 2 18.71 8.18 -5.87
CA SER A 2 18.37 7.17 -4.87
C SER A 2 17.52 7.86 -3.82
N GLU A 3 16.22 7.99 -4.08
CA GLU A 3 15.29 8.54 -3.10
C GLU A 3 15.04 7.47 -2.05
N ASN A 4 15.54 7.73 -0.84
CA ASN A 4 15.22 6.96 0.34
C ASN A 4 13.74 7.19 0.67
N LEU A 5 12.87 6.37 0.08
CA LEU A 5 11.43 6.39 0.34
C LEU A 5 11.21 6.19 1.84
N PRO A 6 10.26 6.91 2.45
CA PRO A 6 9.93 6.70 3.86
C PRO A 6 9.45 5.26 4.09
N PRO A 7 9.69 4.68 5.29
CA PRO A 7 9.10 3.41 5.70
C PRO A 7 7.58 3.40 5.47
N VAL A 8 7.00 2.26 5.10
CA VAL A 8 5.55 2.20 4.81
C VAL A 8 4.73 2.55 6.04
N GLU A 9 5.25 2.25 7.23
CA GLU A 9 4.60 2.50 8.52
C GLU A 9 4.39 3.98 8.82
N GLU A 10 5.17 4.86 8.19
CA GLU A 10 5.07 6.32 8.34
C GLU A 10 4.06 6.94 7.35
N LEU A 11 3.52 6.16 6.42
CA LEU A 11 2.59 6.65 5.40
C LEU A 11 1.15 6.68 5.89
N SER A 12 0.43 7.75 5.55
CA SER A 12 -1.03 7.75 5.54
C SER A 12 -1.59 6.79 4.48
N TYR A 13 -2.87 6.43 4.61
CA TYR A 13 -3.54 5.56 3.64
C TYR A 13 -3.45 6.12 2.21
N GLU A 14 -3.74 7.40 2.01
CA GLU A 14 -3.72 8.04 0.70
C GLU A 14 -2.30 8.02 0.10
N GLN A 15 -1.27 8.32 0.90
CA GLN A 15 0.11 8.28 0.45
C GLN A 15 0.54 6.86 0.06
N ALA A 16 0.20 5.86 0.88
CA ALA A 16 0.52 4.47 0.60
C ALA A 16 -0.18 3.96 -0.66
N ARG A 17 -1.47 4.30 -0.83
CA ARG A 17 -2.26 3.98 -2.02
C ARG A 17 -1.67 4.61 -3.27
N ASP A 18 -1.32 5.90 -3.21
CA ASP A 18 -0.78 6.63 -4.36
C ASP A 18 0.59 6.09 -4.78
N GLN A 19 1.45 5.76 -3.80
CA GLN A 19 2.71 5.05 -4.08
C GLN A 19 2.46 3.67 -4.70
N LEU A 20 1.50 2.88 -4.18
CA LEU A 20 1.19 1.56 -4.71
C LEU A 20 0.73 1.63 -6.17
N VAL A 21 -0.16 2.57 -6.49
CA VAL A 21 -0.63 2.81 -7.86
C VAL A 21 0.54 3.20 -8.78
N ALA A 22 1.45 4.07 -8.31
CA ALA A 22 2.63 4.44 -9.07
C ALA A 22 3.55 3.24 -9.33
N THR A 23 3.79 2.41 -8.31
CA THR A 23 4.62 1.19 -8.42
C THR A 23 4.03 0.21 -9.43
N VAL A 24 2.73 -0.08 -9.36
CA VAL A 24 2.04 -0.97 -10.31
C VAL A 24 2.15 -0.44 -11.73
N ARG A 25 1.88 0.85 -11.94
CA ARG A 25 2.00 1.47 -13.28
C ARG A 25 3.40 1.33 -13.87
N GLN A 26 4.44 1.46 -13.05
CA GLN A 26 5.81 1.30 -13.53
C GLN A 26 6.14 -0.15 -13.85
N LEU A 27 5.69 -1.11 -13.03
CA LEU A 27 5.83 -2.55 -13.31
C LEU A 27 5.13 -2.96 -14.61
N GLU A 28 3.90 -2.49 -14.82
CA GLU A 28 3.12 -2.73 -16.05
C GLU A 28 3.77 -2.15 -17.30
N GLY A 29 4.61 -1.11 -17.15
CA GLY A 29 5.37 -0.50 -18.24
C GLY A 29 6.46 -1.42 -18.82
N GLY A 30 6.89 -2.45 -18.09
CA GLY A 30 7.77 -3.51 -18.60
C GLY A 30 9.19 -3.11 -19.01
N GLN A 31 9.61 -1.86 -18.77
CA GLN A 31 10.93 -1.32 -19.16
C GLN A 31 11.90 -1.17 -17.98
N VAL A 32 11.79 -2.03 -16.97
CA VAL A 32 12.67 -2.03 -15.79
C VAL A 32 13.55 -3.28 -15.76
N PRO A 33 14.83 -3.17 -15.36
CA PRO A 33 15.68 -4.33 -15.10
C PRO A 33 15.04 -5.28 -14.08
N LEU A 34 15.31 -6.59 -14.18
CA LEU A 34 14.72 -7.60 -13.29
C LEU A 34 14.97 -7.29 -11.80
N GLU A 35 16.18 -6.90 -11.44
CA GLU A 35 16.53 -6.58 -10.05
C GLU A 35 15.71 -5.40 -9.50
N ASP A 36 15.44 -4.40 -10.34
CA ASP A 36 14.63 -3.25 -9.94
C ASP A 36 13.13 -3.61 -9.92
N ALA A 37 12.67 -4.43 -10.87
CA ALA A 37 11.32 -4.98 -10.87
C ALA A 37 11.02 -5.77 -9.58
N LEU A 38 11.99 -6.55 -9.09
CA LEU A 38 11.85 -7.30 -7.83
C LEU A 38 11.72 -6.36 -6.63
N LYS A 39 12.59 -5.34 -6.51
CA LYS A 39 12.49 -4.34 -5.42
C LYS A 39 11.17 -3.59 -5.45
N MET A 40 10.70 -3.24 -6.64
CA MET A 40 9.41 -2.56 -6.82
C MET A 40 8.25 -3.47 -6.44
N TRP A 41 8.30 -4.75 -6.79
CA TRP A 41 7.32 -5.72 -6.36
C TRP A 41 7.30 -5.88 -4.83
N GLU A 42 8.46 -6.04 -4.19
CA GLU A 42 8.57 -6.13 -2.73
C GLU A 42 7.96 -4.89 -2.04
N ARG A 43 8.33 -3.70 -2.52
CA ARG A 43 7.75 -2.44 -2.01
C ARG A 43 6.24 -2.36 -2.25
N GLY A 44 5.76 -2.84 -3.41
CA GLY A 44 4.35 -2.92 -3.73
C GLY A 44 3.59 -3.81 -2.74
N GLU A 45 4.14 -4.96 -2.39
CA GLU A 45 3.57 -5.88 -1.39
C GLU A 45 3.49 -5.23 0.01
N GLU A 46 4.53 -4.51 0.42
CA GLU A 46 4.52 -3.78 1.70
C GLU A 46 3.42 -2.70 1.73
N LEU A 47 3.32 -1.90 0.66
CA LEU A 47 2.30 -0.86 0.53
C LEU A 47 0.89 -1.45 0.53
N ALA A 48 0.66 -2.56 -0.19
CA ALA A 48 -0.63 -3.23 -0.24
C ALA A 48 -1.05 -3.76 1.14
N LYS A 49 -0.13 -4.40 1.88
CA LYS A 49 -0.38 -4.86 3.26
C LYS A 49 -0.73 -3.70 4.19
N HIS A 50 -0.01 -2.58 4.08
CA HIS A 50 -0.30 -1.39 4.88
C HIS A 50 -1.68 -0.80 4.58
N CYS A 51 -2.03 -0.69 3.30
CA CYS A 51 -3.37 -0.24 2.87
C CYS A 51 -4.47 -1.16 3.42
N GLN A 52 -4.27 -2.47 3.35
CA GLN A 52 -5.23 -3.44 3.87
C GLN A 52 -5.42 -3.30 5.39
N ALA A 53 -4.34 -3.13 6.15
CA ALA A 53 -4.40 -2.94 7.59
C ALA A 53 -5.22 -1.69 8.00
N PHE A 54 -5.12 -0.59 7.25
CA PHE A 54 -5.97 0.59 7.46
C PHE A 54 -7.44 0.29 7.20
N LEU A 55 -7.76 -0.38 6.09
CA LEU A 55 -9.14 -0.72 5.73
C LEU A 55 -9.76 -1.69 6.73
N ASP A 56 -9.00 -2.68 7.20
CA ASP A 56 -9.42 -3.62 8.22
C ASP A 56 -9.73 -2.89 9.54
N SER A 57 -8.84 -2.01 9.97
CA SER A 57 -9.05 -1.19 11.18
C SER A 57 -10.28 -0.28 11.04
N ALA A 58 -10.47 0.35 9.87
CA ALA A 58 -11.65 1.16 9.60
C ALA A 58 -12.93 0.33 9.64
N LYS A 59 -12.92 -0.85 9.03
CA LYS A 59 -14.04 -1.79 9.04
C LYS A 59 -14.38 -2.24 10.45
N GLN A 60 -13.39 -2.63 11.26
CA GLN A 60 -13.61 -3.03 12.66
C GLN A 60 -14.28 -1.92 13.48
N ARG A 61 -13.88 -0.66 13.28
CA ARG A 61 -14.51 0.48 13.95
C ARG A 61 -15.96 0.68 13.53
N LEU A 62 -16.28 0.49 12.25
CA LEU A 62 -17.65 0.55 11.75
C LEU A 62 -18.51 -0.58 12.33
N ASP A 63 -17.98 -1.81 12.31
CA ASP A 63 -18.66 -3.00 12.84
C ASP A 63 -18.92 -2.86 14.36
N ALA A 64 -18.00 -2.26 15.11
CA ALA A 64 -18.17 -1.98 16.54
C ALA A 64 -19.18 -0.85 16.85
N ALA A 65 -19.36 0.09 15.93
CA ALA A 65 -20.32 1.19 16.06
C ALA A 65 -21.72 0.83 15.54
N ALA A 66 -21.88 -0.31 14.86
CA ALA A 66 -23.16 -0.74 14.32
C ALA A 66 -24.14 -1.12 15.44
N PRO A 67 -25.40 -0.62 15.40
CA PRO A 67 -26.40 -0.98 16.39
C PRO A 67 -26.71 -2.48 16.29
N LYS A 68 -26.68 -3.17 17.44
CA LYS A 68 -27.08 -4.58 17.53
C LYS A 68 -28.56 -4.66 17.18
N GLN A 69 -28.89 -5.32 16.07
CA GLN A 69 -30.28 -5.58 15.72
C GLN A 69 -30.76 -6.74 16.60
N ASP A 70 -31.58 -6.42 17.60
CA ASP A 70 -32.36 -7.39 18.37
C ASP A 70 -33.63 -7.80 17.61
#